data_AF-A0A516SJC3-F1
#
_entry.id   AF-A0A516SJC3-F1
#
_cell.length_a   1.000
_cell.length_b   1.000
_cell.length_c   1.000
_cell.angle_alpha   90.00
_cell.angle_beta   90.00
_cell.angle_gamma   90.00
#
_symmetry.space_group_name_H-M   'P 1'
#
loop_
_entity.id
_entity.type
_entity.pdbx_description
1 polymer ?
#
loop_
_entity_poly.entity_id
_entity_poly.type
_entity_poly.pdbx_seq_one_letter_code
_entity_poly.pdbx_strand_id
1 'polypeptide(L)'
;MANRDDLTKSLFNDKVQILYRGNRVFEGLYFDTSLAAQLTGAMDGAQIDLSITTNAATFLISHPILLGNAKRIIRSENGRLWIENSGLSIKAENQKRGLGTRIFARQALAAKAMGIKRIVMFASGRIESVNQMDSELAWIKFGFIANLPFDLRARVSLMGGQFSRVRTLQELVALPGGAQWWAENGHAFRMEFDTTDNSHSWSVLTAYLNRKHIVLPSL
;
A
#
# COMPACT_ATOMS: atom_id res chain seq x y z
N MET A 1 17.61 7.49 -17.05
CA MET A 1 16.86 8.55 -16.33
C MET A 1 15.80 9.28 -17.17
N ALA A 2 15.80 9.21 -18.51
CA ALA A 2 14.99 10.09 -19.38
C ALA A 2 13.46 9.87 -19.37
N ASN A 3 12.96 8.67 -19.02
CA ASN A 3 11.55 8.30 -19.28
C ASN A 3 10.58 8.55 -18.11
N ARG A 4 11.02 9.10 -16.98
CA ARG A 4 10.13 9.41 -15.85
C ARG A 4 9.20 10.58 -16.20
N ASP A 5 7.97 10.56 -15.72
CA ASP A 5 7.07 11.72 -15.80
C ASP A 5 7.54 12.87 -14.87
N ASP A 6 7.07 14.09 -15.11
CA ASP A 6 7.55 15.30 -14.41
C ASP A 6 7.35 15.26 -12.90
N LEU A 7 6.23 14.69 -12.43
CA LEU A 7 5.97 14.58 -10.99
C LEU A 7 6.90 13.56 -10.35
N THR A 8 7.16 12.44 -11.03
CA THR A 8 8.14 11.45 -10.57
C THR A 8 9.56 12.04 -10.55
N LYS A 9 9.95 12.80 -11.58
CA LYS A 9 11.25 13.48 -11.66
C LYS A 9 11.46 14.52 -10.56
N SER A 10 10.41 15.20 -10.14
CA SER A 10 10.51 16.28 -9.15
C SER A 10 10.48 15.80 -7.70
N LEU A 11 9.82 14.67 -7.40
CA LEU A 11 9.52 14.28 -6.01
C LEU A 11 10.02 12.90 -5.57
N PHE A 12 10.63 12.09 -6.44
CA PHE A 12 10.95 10.69 -6.12
C PHE A 12 12.37 10.29 -6.53
N ASN A 13 13.36 10.95 -5.94
CA ASN A 13 14.79 10.84 -6.26
C ASN A 13 15.69 10.40 -5.08
N ASP A 14 15.11 9.74 -4.07
CA ASP A 14 15.80 9.29 -2.86
C ASP A 14 16.40 10.42 -2.02
N LYS A 15 15.93 11.66 -2.18
CA LYS A 15 16.40 12.81 -1.39
C LYS A 15 15.65 12.89 -0.07
N VAL A 16 15.88 11.93 0.82
CA VAL A 16 15.25 11.84 2.15
C VAL A 16 16.29 12.01 3.25
N GLN A 17 15.81 12.34 4.45
CA GLN A 17 16.62 12.27 5.66
C GLN A 17 16.24 11.02 6.45
N ILE A 18 17.22 10.27 6.94
CA ILE A 18 16.97 9.09 7.76
C ILE A 18 17.60 9.25 9.14
N LEU A 19 16.77 9.09 10.17
CA LEU A 19 17.20 9.02 11.56
C LEU A 19 17.22 7.57 12.00
N TYR A 20 18.42 7.06 12.27
CA TYR A 20 18.63 5.69 12.74
C TYR A 20 18.55 5.63 14.26
N ARG A 21 17.61 4.84 14.79
CA ARG A 21 17.56 4.49 16.22
C ARG A 21 18.07 3.07 16.39
N GLY A 22 19.41 2.93 16.44
CA GLY A 22 20.09 1.63 16.65
C GLY A 22 20.66 1.02 15.37
N ASN A 23 20.52 -0.30 15.24
CA ASN A 23 21.06 -1.07 14.10
C ASN A 23 20.40 -0.64 12.77
N ARG A 24 21.11 -0.87 11.67
CA ARG A 24 20.65 -0.64 10.28
C ARG A 24 20.39 -1.93 9.52
N VAL A 25 20.62 -3.08 10.15
CA VAL A 25 20.46 -4.40 9.55
C VAL A 25 19.26 -5.12 10.16
N PHE A 26 18.39 -5.67 9.31
CA PHE A 26 17.31 -6.57 9.70
C PHE A 26 17.24 -7.72 8.71
N GLU A 27 17.36 -8.96 9.18
CA GLU A 27 17.23 -10.17 8.33
C GLU A 27 18.16 -10.14 7.10
N GLY A 28 19.41 -9.69 7.32
CA GLY A 28 20.42 -9.57 6.26
C GLY A 28 20.26 -8.34 5.35
N LEU A 29 19.20 -7.55 5.51
CA LEU A 29 18.99 -6.32 4.74
C LEU A 29 19.65 -5.13 5.43
N TYR A 30 20.58 -4.46 4.76
CA TYR A 30 21.18 -3.20 5.22
C TYR A 30 20.41 -2.00 4.66
N PHE A 31 19.82 -1.19 5.53
CA PHE A 31 19.03 -0.02 5.14
C PHE A 31 19.89 1.24 5.02
N ASP A 32 20.44 1.47 3.83
CA ASP A 32 20.92 2.79 3.44
C ASP A 32 19.77 3.75 3.11
N THR A 33 20.10 5.00 2.83
CA THR A 33 19.14 6.05 2.51
C THR A 33 18.29 5.71 1.28
N SER A 34 18.89 5.15 0.22
CA SER A 34 18.18 4.87 -1.03
C SER A 34 17.22 3.71 -0.86
N LEU A 35 17.67 2.60 -0.25
CA LEU A 35 16.81 1.46 0.02
C LEU A 35 15.66 1.84 0.96
N ALA A 36 15.93 2.63 2.01
CA ALA A 36 14.89 3.11 2.91
C ALA A 36 13.86 3.99 2.20
N ALA A 37 14.29 4.93 1.36
CA ALA A 37 13.38 5.75 0.56
C ALA A 37 12.53 4.90 -0.40
N GLN A 38 13.13 3.93 -1.06
CA GLN A 38 12.46 3.04 -2.00
C GLN A 38 11.44 2.11 -1.32
N LEU A 39 11.83 1.37 -0.27
CA LEU A 39 10.95 0.45 0.47
C LEU A 39 9.80 1.16 1.19
N THR A 40 9.98 2.43 1.54
CA THR A 40 8.91 3.22 2.16
C THR A 40 8.03 3.96 1.16
N GLY A 41 8.51 4.12 -0.07
CA GLY A 41 7.87 4.99 -1.06
C GLY A 41 8.00 6.47 -0.73
N ALA A 42 8.95 6.86 0.12
CA ALA A 42 9.09 8.23 0.60
C ALA A 42 9.37 9.21 -0.54
N MET A 43 8.74 10.38 -0.46
CA MET A 43 8.99 11.50 -1.37
C MET A 43 10.25 12.26 -0.94
N ASP A 44 10.87 12.94 -1.88
CA ASP A 44 11.95 13.88 -1.63
C ASP A 44 11.53 14.91 -0.55
N GLY A 45 12.42 15.19 0.39
CA GLY A 45 12.16 16.04 1.55
C GLY A 45 11.49 15.31 2.72
N ALA A 46 11.21 14.01 2.62
CA ALA A 46 10.68 13.25 3.76
C ALA A 46 11.75 12.97 4.81
N GLN A 47 11.33 12.88 6.06
CA GLN A 47 12.12 12.31 7.14
C GLN A 47 11.61 10.90 7.43
N ILE A 48 12.55 9.97 7.60
CA ILE A 48 12.31 8.56 7.91
C ILE A 48 12.97 8.25 9.25
N ASP A 49 12.18 7.96 10.27
CA ASP A 49 12.69 7.41 11.53
C ASP A 49 12.68 5.87 11.42
N LEU A 50 13.88 5.27 11.42
CA LEU A 50 14.06 3.82 11.40
C LEU A 50 14.35 3.30 12.81
N SER A 51 13.53 2.35 13.26
CA SER A 51 13.73 1.58 14.48
C SER A 51 13.69 0.09 14.16
N ILE A 52 14.70 -0.66 14.60
CA ILE A 52 14.80 -2.10 14.39
C ILE A 52 14.68 -2.82 15.74
N THR A 53 13.82 -3.83 15.77
CA THR A 53 13.72 -4.80 16.87
C THR A 53 14.10 -6.19 16.34
N THR A 54 14.06 -7.20 17.21
CA THR A 54 14.34 -8.59 16.81
C THR A 54 13.41 -9.10 15.72
N ASN A 55 12.17 -8.60 15.65
CA ASN A 55 11.12 -9.17 14.80
C ASN A 55 10.61 -8.18 13.74
N ALA A 56 11.12 -6.95 13.71
CA ALA A 56 10.68 -5.95 12.76
C ALA A 56 11.68 -4.82 12.49
N ALA A 57 11.70 -4.32 11.26
CA ALA A 57 12.20 -2.99 10.92
C ALA A 57 11.01 -2.05 10.70
N THR A 58 10.88 -1.04 11.55
CA THR A 58 9.80 -0.05 11.50
C THR A 58 10.31 1.28 10.97
N PHE A 59 9.65 1.77 9.92
CA PHE A 59 9.89 3.08 9.33
C PHE A 59 8.67 3.96 9.64
N LEU A 60 8.90 5.09 10.29
CA LEU A 60 7.92 6.15 10.46
C LEU A 60 8.30 7.29 9.53
N ILE A 61 7.40 7.65 8.61
CA ILE A 61 7.66 8.59 7.53
C ILE A 61 6.83 9.84 7.74
N SER A 62 7.49 10.98 7.84
CA SER A 62 6.87 12.30 7.91
C SER A 62 7.22 13.12 6.67
N HIS A 63 6.25 13.88 6.17
CA HIS A 63 6.43 14.79 5.04
C HIS A 63 5.32 15.86 5.06
N PRO A 64 5.59 17.13 4.70
CA PRO A 64 4.59 18.21 4.76
C PRO A 64 3.29 17.98 3.97
N ILE A 65 3.32 17.12 2.96
CA ILE A 65 2.15 16.73 2.14
C ILE A 65 1.25 15.69 2.82
N LEU A 66 1.73 14.98 3.84
CA LEU A 66 0.96 13.98 4.56
C LEU A 66 0.15 14.62 5.69
N LEU A 67 -1.04 14.10 5.96
CA LEU A 67 -1.90 14.53 7.07
C LEU A 67 -1.35 14.07 8.43
N GLY A 68 -0.57 13.00 8.44
CA GLY A 68 0.13 12.45 9.59
C GLY A 68 1.26 11.55 9.14
N ASN A 69 1.84 10.78 10.05
CA ASN A 69 2.93 9.89 9.71
C ASN A 69 2.42 8.64 9.00
N ALA A 70 3.02 8.30 7.86
CA ALA A 70 2.88 6.98 7.28
C ALA A 70 3.81 6.00 8.02
N LYS A 71 3.39 4.75 8.17
CA LYS A 71 4.19 3.70 8.80
C LYS A 71 4.36 2.53 7.86
N ARG A 72 5.58 1.98 7.82
CA ARG A 72 5.94 0.76 7.11
C ARG A 72 6.66 -0.15 8.09
N ILE A 73 6.26 -1.41 8.16
CA ILE A 73 6.91 -2.38 9.05
C ILE A 73 7.31 -3.57 8.20
N ILE A 74 8.61 -3.81 8.05
CA ILE A 74 9.10 -5.08 7.53
C ILE A 74 9.07 -6.06 8.71
N ARG A 75 8.32 -7.14 8.57
CA ARG A 75 8.20 -8.22 9.54
C ARG A 75 8.97 -9.44 9.05
N SER A 76 9.35 -10.30 9.97
CA SER A 76 9.92 -11.62 9.67
C SER A 76 9.26 -12.70 10.50
N GLU A 77 8.97 -13.82 9.86
CA GLU A 77 8.57 -15.06 10.53
C GLU A 77 9.17 -16.24 9.75
N ASN A 78 9.99 -17.05 10.42
CA ASN A 78 10.68 -18.20 9.81
C ASN A 78 11.42 -17.84 8.51
N GLY A 79 12.11 -16.68 8.50
CA GLY A 79 12.85 -16.15 7.36
C GLY A 79 11.98 -15.61 6.22
N ARG A 80 10.66 -15.55 6.39
CA ARG A 80 9.73 -14.97 5.41
C ARG A 80 9.45 -13.52 5.77
N LEU A 81 9.76 -12.63 4.84
CA LEU A 81 9.52 -11.20 5.00
C LEU A 81 8.20 -10.75 4.38
N TRP A 82 7.52 -9.81 5.03
CA TRP A 82 6.42 -9.02 4.45
C TRP A 82 6.45 -7.58 4.95
N ILE A 83 5.83 -6.67 4.21
CA ILE A 83 5.67 -5.27 4.65
C ILE A 83 4.23 -5.05 5.12
N GLU A 84 4.05 -4.43 6.29
CA GLU A 84 2.77 -3.91 6.76
C GLU A 84 2.72 -2.38 6.55
N ASN A 85 1.69 -1.91 5.86
CA ASN A 85 1.42 -0.50 5.62
C ASN A 85 0.31 0.01 6.54
N SER A 86 0.50 1.20 7.11
CA SER A 86 -0.57 1.96 7.76
C SER A 86 -0.31 3.47 7.70
N GLY A 87 -1.34 4.26 8.03
CA GLY A 87 -1.25 5.70 8.23
C GLY A 87 -0.98 6.55 6.97
N LEU A 88 -1.09 6.00 5.76
CA LEU A 88 -0.91 6.81 4.54
C LEU A 88 -2.16 7.66 4.28
N SER A 89 -2.08 8.94 4.63
CA SER A 89 -3.10 9.95 4.33
C SER A 89 -2.45 11.19 3.74
N ILE A 90 -2.85 11.56 2.52
CA ILE A 90 -2.35 12.75 1.81
C ILE A 90 -3.31 13.92 2.08
N LYS A 91 -2.78 15.10 2.41
CA LYS A 91 -3.60 16.31 2.62
C LYS A 91 -4.43 16.65 1.39
N ALA A 92 -5.65 17.14 1.60
CA ALA A 92 -6.67 17.30 0.56
C ALA A 92 -6.17 18.09 -0.66
N GLU A 93 -5.43 19.18 -0.43
CA GLU A 93 -4.85 20.05 -1.46
C GLU A 93 -3.78 19.36 -2.35
N ASN A 94 -3.29 18.18 -1.94
CA ASN A 94 -2.32 17.38 -2.68
C ASN A 94 -2.91 16.07 -3.24
N GLN A 95 -4.18 15.78 -2.98
CA GLN A 95 -4.84 14.58 -3.49
C GLN A 95 -5.09 14.66 -5.00
N LYS A 96 -5.47 13.53 -5.61
CA LYS A 96 -5.80 13.40 -7.05
C LYS A 96 -4.66 13.74 -8.02
N ARG A 97 -3.42 13.91 -7.52
CA ARG A 97 -2.20 14.11 -8.32
C ARG A 97 -1.40 12.82 -8.60
N GLY A 98 -1.90 11.67 -8.15
CA GLY A 98 -1.22 10.37 -8.32
C GLY A 98 -0.03 10.15 -7.38
N LEU A 99 0.08 10.93 -6.29
CA LEU A 99 1.14 10.77 -5.28
C LEU A 99 1.02 9.43 -4.55
N GLY A 100 -0.17 9.07 -4.08
CA GLY A 100 -0.39 7.78 -3.40
C GLY A 100 -0.02 6.57 -4.27
N THR A 101 -0.34 6.64 -5.57
CA THR A 101 0.07 5.61 -6.54
C THR A 101 1.59 5.51 -6.65
N ARG A 102 2.32 6.64 -6.73
CA ARG A 102 3.79 6.63 -6.82
C ARG A 102 4.45 6.13 -5.53
N ILE A 103 3.97 6.57 -4.37
CA ILE A 103 4.42 6.10 -3.06
C ILE A 103 4.30 4.58 -3.01
N PHE A 104 3.11 4.04 -3.30
CA PHE A 104 2.89 2.60 -3.23
C PHE A 104 3.68 1.83 -4.28
N ALA A 105 3.66 2.27 -5.55
CA ALA A 105 4.30 1.54 -6.62
C ALA A 105 5.84 1.51 -6.51
N ARG A 106 6.45 2.60 -6.02
CA ARG A 106 7.88 2.62 -5.67
C ARG A 106 8.21 1.58 -4.60
N GLN A 107 7.39 1.51 -3.55
CA GLN A 107 7.53 0.47 -2.52
C GLN A 107 7.35 -0.94 -3.09
N ALA A 108 6.33 -1.17 -3.92
CA ALA A 108 6.07 -2.49 -4.51
C ALA A 108 7.24 -2.98 -5.36
N LEU A 109 7.83 -2.09 -6.17
CA LEU A 109 9.03 -2.39 -6.94
C LEU A 109 10.20 -2.78 -6.01
N ALA A 110 10.47 -1.96 -4.99
CA ALA A 110 11.57 -2.21 -4.06
C ALA A 110 11.38 -3.53 -3.29
N ALA A 111 10.17 -3.78 -2.80
CA ALA A 111 9.82 -5.02 -2.11
C ALA A 111 10.07 -6.24 -3.00
N LYS A 112 9.66 -6.16 -4.29
CA LYS A 112 9.92 -7.20 -5.28
C LYS A 112 11.42 -7.45 -5.48
N ALA A 113 12.21 -6.40 -5.69
CA ALA A 113 13.65 -6.52 -5.89
C ALA A 113 14.37 -7.13 -4.67
N MET A 114 13.82 -6.92 -3.47
CA MET A 114 14.33 -7.49 -2.23
C MET A 114 13.77 -8.90 -1.91
N GLY A 115 12.99 -9.51 -2.81
CA GLY A 115 12.39 -10.82 -2.59
C GLY A 115 11.29 -10.86 -1.52
N ILE A 116 10.81 -9.70 -1.06
CA ILE A 116 9.70 -9.58 -0.11
C ILE A 116 8.40 -9.83 -0.88
N LYS A 117 7.79 -11.00 -0.67
CA LYS A 117 6.69 -11.52 -1.52
C LYS A 117 5.33 -10.84 -1.31
N ARG A 118 5.17 -10.06 -0.25
CA ARG A 118 3.85 -9.55 0.17
C ARG A 118 3.94 -8.17 0.81
N ILE A 119 3.02 -7.30 0.43
CA ILE A 119 2.72 -6.05 1.14
C ILE A 119 1.29 -6.13 1.62
N VAL A 120 1.06 -5.82 2.89
CA VAL A 120 -0.25 -5.99 3.52
C VAL A 120 -0.68 -4.73 4.22
N MET A 121 -1.99 -4.56 4.33
CA MET A 121 -2.61 -3.50 5.09
C MET A 121 -3.97 -3.96 5.59
N PHE A 122 -4.63 -3.14 6.40
CA PHE A 122 -5.98 -3.43 6.84
C PHE A 122 -6.97 -2.55 6.07
N ALA A 123 -8.03 -3.16 5.55
CA ALA A 123 -9.27 -2.45 5.31
C ALA A 123 -9.75 -1.92 6.68
N SER A 124 -10.32 -0.72 6.71
CA SER A 124 -10.91 -0.16 7.92
C SER A 124 -12.30 -0.75 8.16
N GLY A 125 -13.09 -0.94 7.11
CA GLY A 125 -14.53 -1.18 7.23
C GLY A 125 -15.26 -0.01 7.91
N ARG A 126 -16.55 -0.19 8.24
CA ARG A 126 -17.45 0.80 8.87
C ARG A 126 -17.16 2.22 8.41
N ILE A 127 -17.54 2.49 7.16
CA ILE A 127 -17.14 3.68 6.45
C ILE A 127 -18.07 4.84 6.82
N GLU A 128 -17.53 5.86 7.47
CA GLU A 128 -18.30 7.00 7.98
C GLU A 128 -18.37 8.17 7.00
N SER A 129 -17.59 8.13 5.92
CA SER A 129 -17.55 9.19 4.90
C SER A 129 -17.19 8.70 3.51
N VAL A 130 -17.61 9.43 2.48
CA VAL A 130 -17.26 9.16 1.07
C VAL A 130 -15.73 9.18 0.86
N ASN A 131 -15.02 10.09 1.53
CA ASN A 131 -13.56 10.19 1.42
C ASN A 131 -12.86 8.93 1.96
N GLN A 132 -13.40 8.33 3.03
CA GLN A 132 -12.88 7.08 3.60
C GLN A 132 -13.15 5.91 2.65
N MET A 133 -14.34 5.86 2.02
CA MET A 133 -14.65 4.88 0.98
C MET A 133 -13.65 4.98 -0.19
N ASP A 134 -13.47 6.18 -0.74
CA ASP A 134 -12.57 6.42 -1.86
C ASP A 134 -11.13 6.01 -1.54
N SER A 135 -10.68 6.29 -0.31
CA SER A 135 -9.34 5.93 0.16
C SER A 135 -9.17 4.41 0.26
N GLU A 136 -10.17 3.69 0.74
CA GLU A 136 -10.11 2.23 0.86
C GLU A 136 -10.17 1.56 -0.52
N LEU A 137 -11.10 1.99 -1.37
CA LEU A 137 -11.23 1.50 -2.74
C LEU A 137 -10.02 1.85 -3.63
N ALA A 138 -9.22 2.85 -3.27
CA ALA A 138 -7.98 3.15 -3.97
C ALA A 138 -6.99 1.97 -3.91
N TRP A 139 -6.90 1.27 -2.77
CA TRP A 139 -5.98 0.13 -2.61
C TRP A 139 -6.36 -1.05 -3.49
N ILE A 140 -7.67 -1.29 -3.64
CA ILE A 140 -8.19 -2.26 -4.61
C ILE A 140 -7.75 -1.90 -6.03
N LYS A 141 -7.88 -0.62 -6.42
CA LYS A 141 -7.46 -0.13 -7.75
C LYS A 141 -5.95 -0.26 -7.97
N PHE A 142 -5.16 -0.36 -6.90
CA PHE A 142 -3.73 -0.59 -6.97
C PHE A 142 -3.35 -2.08 -7.02
N GLY A 143 -4.30 -3.01 -6.94
CA GLY A 143 -4.05 -4.44 -7.05
C GLY A 143 -3.96 -5.18 -5.72
N PHE A 144 -4.29 -4.55 -4.59
CA PHE A 144 -4.51 -5.31 -3.36
C PHE A 144 -5.71 -6.23 -3.55
N ILE A 145 -5.59 -7.46 -3.06
CA ILE A 145 -6.61 -8.49 -2.98
C ILE A 145 -7.16 -8.49 -1.56
N ALA A 146 -8.49 -8.49 -1.43
CA ALA A 146 -9.18 -8.37 -0.16
C ALA A 146 -10.17 -9.52 -0.03
N ASN A 147 -9.67 -10.71 0.28
CA ASN A 147 -10.50 -11.88 0.51
C ASN A 147 -11.37 -11.63 1.73
N LEU A 148 -12.69 -11.62 1.54
CA LEU A 148 -13.63 -11.41 2.63
C LEU A 148 -13.46 -12.55 3.65
N PRO A 149 -13.35 -12.27 4.95
CA PRO A 149 -13.34 -13.31 5.97
C PRO A 149 -14.68 -14.07 6.00
N PHE A 150 -14.69 -15.25 6.61
CA PHE A 150 -15.82 -16.17 6.57
C PHE A 150 -17.13 -15.51 7.03
N ASP A 151 -17.08 -14.73 8.10
CA ASP A 151 -18.23 -14.07 8.70
C ASP A 151 -18.80 -12.97 7.77
N LEU A 152 -17.96 -12.16 7.11
CA LEU A 152 -18.41 -11.22 6.09
C LEU A 152 -18.99 -11.94 4.88
N ARG A 153 -18.34 -13.01 4.38
CA ARG A 153 -18.86 -13.81 3.27
C ARG A 153 -20.22 -14.43 3.59
N ALA A 154 -20.40 -14.93 4.81
CA ALA A 154 -21.66 -15.51 5.27
C ALA A 154 -22.77 -14.46 5.25
N ARG A 155 -22.54 -13.27 5.81
CA ARG A 155 -23.52 -12.18 5.82
C ARG A 155 -23.87 -11.68 4.43
N VAL A 156 -22.87 -11.47 3.57
CA VAL A 156 -23.09 -11.07 2.16
C VAL A 156 -23.91 -12.14 1.43
N SER A 157 -23.64 -13.42 1.67
CA SER A 157 -24.36 -14.52 1.00
C SER A 157 -25.85 -14.57 1.36
N LEU A 158 -26.24 -14.12 2.56
CA LEU A 158 -27.65 -14.04 2.98
C LEU A 158 -28.46 -13.03 2.16
N MET A 159 -27.82 -12.09 1.46
CA MET A 159 -28.50 -11.18 0.54
C MET A 159 -29.02 -11.88 -0.73
N GLY A 160 -28.57 -13.11 -1.00
CA GLY A 160 -29.02 -13.92 -2.14
C GLY A 160 -28.49 -13.44 -3.50
N GLY A 161 -28.96 -14.08 -4.57
CA GLY A 161 -28.60 -13.71 -5.94
C GLY A 161 -27.09 -13.70 -6.20
N GLN A 162 -26.59 -12.63 -6.85
CA GLN A 162 -25.17 -12.46 -7.17
C GLN A 162 -24.27 -12.35 -5.92
N PHE A 163 -24.80 -11.89 -4.79
CA PHE A 163 -24.04 -11.75 -3.55
C PHE A 163 -23.59 -13.09 -2.97
N SER A 164 -24.32 -14.19 -3.24
CA SER A 164 -23.96 -15.56 -2.77
C SER A 164 -22.60 -16.06 -3.27
N ARG A 165 -22.11 -15.50 -4.39
CA ARG A 165 -20.85 -15.91 -5.03
C ARG A 165 -19.68 -14.99 -4.69
N VAL A 166 -19.92 -13.88 -3.99
CA VAL A 166 -18.89 -12.91 -3.63
C VAL A 166 -17.88 -13.55 -2.68
N ARG A 167 -16.59 -13.39 -2.98
CA ARG A 167 -15.45 -13.89 -2.19
C ARG A 167 -14.50 -12.77 -1.79
N THR A 168 -14.51 -11.66 -2.53
CA THR A 168 -13.59 -10.55 -2.33
C THR A 168 -14.34 -9.23 -2.18
N LEU A 169 -13.71 -8.24 -1.53
CA LEU A 169 -14.28 -6.90 -1.42
C LEU A 169 -14.43 -6.25 -2.81
N GLN A 170 -13.55 -6.59 -3.74
CA GLN A 170 -13.56 -6.18 -5.15
C GLN A 170 -14.87 -6.58 -5.84
N GLU A 171 -15.25 -7.84 -5.69
CA GLU A 171 -16.51 -8.36 -6.24
C GLU A 171 -17.70 -7.72 -5.52
N LEU A 172 -17.63 -7.57 -4.20
CA LEU A 172 -18.71 -6.96 -3.43
C LEU A 172 -19.02 -5.55 -3.92
N VAL A 173 -18.02 -4.68 -3.97
CA VAL A 173 -18.21 -3.26 -4.32
C VAL A 173 -18.48 -3.02 -5.80
N ALA A 174 -18.25 -4.03 -6.65
CA ALA A 174 -18.64 -4.01 -8.06
C ALA A 174 -20.13 -4.28 -8.28
N LEU A 175 -20.83 -4.90 -7.31
CA LEU A 175 -22.26 -5.14 -7.40
C LEU A 175 -23.08 -3.89 -7.04
N PRO A 176 -24.23 -3.66 -7.68
CA PRO A 176 -25.18 -2.64 -7.25
C PRO A 176 -25.53 -2.79 -5.76
N GLY A 177 -25.35 -1.72 -4.98
CA GLY A 177 -25.59 -1.71 -3.53
C GLY A 177 -24.46 -2.31 -2.67
N GLY A 178 -23.46 -2.97 -3.25
CA GLY A 178 -22.40 -3.62 -2.47
C GLY A 178 -21.45 -2.65 -1.76
N ALA A 179 -21.15 -1.49 -2.36
CA ALA A 179 -20.38 -0.44 -1.68
C ALA A 179 -21.12 0.15 -0.47
N GLN A 180 -22.43 0.33 -0.58
CA GLN A 180 -23.26 0.77 0.55
C GLN A 180 -23.29 -0.29 1.65
N TRP A 181 -23.52 -1.56 1.28
CA TRP A 181 -23.51 -2.65 2.25
C TRP A 181 -22.18 -2.71 3.00
N TRP A 182 -21.07 -2.57 2.28
CA TRP A 182 -19.73 -2.55 2.87
C TRP A 182 -19.53 -1.39 3.84
N ALA A 183 -20.03 -0.19 3.50
CA ALA A 183 -19.96 0.97 4.39
C ALA A 183 -20.67 0.70 5.73
N GLU A 184 -21.84 0.06 5.69
CA GLU A 184 -22.70 -0.16 6.84
C GLU A 184 -22.28 -1.39 7.69
N ASN A 185 -21.80 -2.45 7.03
CA ASN A 185 -21.62 -3.78 7.64
C ASN A 185 -20.18 -4.28 7.68
N GLY A 186 -19.29 -3.64 6.91
CA GLY A 186 -17.89 -4.03 6.82
C GLY A 186 -17.14 -3.83 8.14
N HIS A 187 -16.11 -4.64 8.39
CA HIS A 187 -15.17 -4.42 9.49
C HIS A 187 -13.74 -4.64 9.02
N ALA A 188 -12.78 -4.23 9.84
CA ALA A 188 -11.39 -4.32 9.45
C ALA A 188 -10.93 -5.77 9.20
N PHE A 189 -10.21 -5.98 8.10
CA PHE A 189 -9.53 -7.23 7.80
C PHE A 189 -8.32 -6.99 6.88
N ARG A 190 -7.43 -7.98 6.77
CA ARG A 190 -6.17 -7.86 6.03
C ARG A 190 -6.41 -7.90 4.51
N MET A 191 -5.83 -6.93 3.80
CA MET A 191 -5.65 -6.91 2.36
C MET A 191 -4.19 -7.22 2.03
N GLU A 192 -3.95 -7.87 0.89
CA GLU A 192 -2.61 -8.29 0.46
C GLU A 192 -2.34 -7.90 -0.98
N PHE A 193 -1.14 -7.38 -1.24
CA PHE A 193 -0.57 -7.22 -2.55
C PHE A 193 0.57 -8.23 -2.72
N ASP A 194 0.44 -9.10 -3.71
CA ASP A 194 1.45 -10.10 -4.07
C ASP A 194 2.51 -9.49 -4.99
N THR A 195 3.76 -9.46 -4.55
CA THR A 195 4.87 -8.84 -5.30
C THR A 195 5.61 -9.84 -6.22
N THR A 196 5.22 -11.12 -6.22
CA THR A 196 5.85 -12.14 -7.06
C THR A 196 5.63 -11.89 -8.55
N ASP A 197 6.52 -12.42 -9.39
CA ASP A 197 6.39 -12.28 -10.83
C ASP A 197 5.05 -12.80 -11.35
N ASN A 198 4.45 -12.05 -12.28
CA ASN A 198 3.16 -12.38 -12.91
C ASN A 198 1.96 -12.51 -11.95
N SER A 199 2.07 -12.01 -10.72
CA SER A 199 0.93 -11.96 -9.80
C SER A 199 -0.21 -11.10 -10.38
N HIS A 200 -1.45 -11.44 -10.01
CA HIS A 200 -2.62 -10.62 -10.38
C HIS A 200 -2.48 -9.18 -9.86
N SER A 201 -1.97 -9.02 -8.64
CA SER A 201 -1.67 -7.71 -8.03
C SER A 201 -0.77 -6.86 -8.92
N TRP A 202 0.30 -7.44 -9.47
CA TRP A 202 1.18 -6.74 -10.40
C TRP A 202 0.52 -6.37 -11.71
N SER A 203 -0.25 -7.28 -12.31
CA SER A 203 -0.97 -6.98 -13.55
C SER A 203 -1.93 -5.79 -13.37
N VAL A 204 -2.65 -5.73 -12.24
CA VAL A 204 -3.54 -4.62 -11.92
C VAL A 204 -2.77 -3.32 -11.71
N LEU A 205 -1.68 -3.34 -10.93
CA LEU A 205 -0.86 -2.14 -10.69
C LEU A 205 -0.26 -1.60 -11.98
N THR A 206 0.33 -2.47 -12.82
CA THR A 206 0.91 -2.08 -14.10
C THR A 206 -0.12 -1.50 -15.05
N ALA A 207 -1.30 -2.12 -15.16
CA ALA A 207 -2.40 -1.58 -15.96
C ALA A 207 -2.86 -0.21 -15.43
N TYR A 208 -2.92 -0.03 -14.11
CA TYR A 208 -3.26 1.26 -13.50
C TYR A 208 -2.23 2.34 -13.81
N LEU A 209 -0.93 2.05 -13.67
CA LEU A 209 0.18 2.96 -13.96
C LEU A 209 0.17 3.39 -15.42
N ASN A 210 0.00 2.43 -16.35
CA ASN A 210 -0.07 2.69 -17.79
C ASN A 210 -1.25 3.59 -18.14
N ARG A 211 -2.46 3.31 -17.62
CA ARG A 211 -3.65 4.14 -17.84
C ARG A 211 -3.50 5.57 -17.29
N LYS A 212 -2.67 5.76 -16.27
CA LYS A 212 -2.40 7.07 -15.65
C LYS A 212 -1.14 7.74 -16.19
N HIS A 213 -0.45 7.13 -17.17
CA HIS A 213 0.82 7.62 -17.71
C HIS A 213 1.86 7.91 -16.62
N ILE A 214 1.88 7.09 -15.57
CA ILE A 214 2.85 7.21 -14.46
C ILE A 214 4.05 6.35 -14.79
N VAL A 215 5.23 6.95 -14.87
CA VAL A 215 6.47 6.23 -15.17
C VAL A 215 7.44 6.36 -13.99
N LEU A 216 7.68 5.23 -13.33
CA LEU A 216 8.54 5.13 -12.16
C LEU A 216 10.02 5.01 -12.56
N PRO A 217 10.96 5.31 -11.64
CA PRO A 217 12.34 4.87 -11.79
C PRO A 217 12.41 3.35 -11.97
N SER A 218 13.17 2.89 -12.96
CA SER A 218 13.76 1.56 -12.93
C SER A 218 14.68 1.47 -11.71
N LEU A 219 14.55 0.37 -10.95
CA LEU A 219 15.48 0.00 -9.89
C LEU A 219 16.86 -0.33 -10.47
#